data_AF-A0A365L7L3-F1
#
_entry.id   AF-A0A365L7L3-F1
#
_cell.length_a   1.000
_cell.length_b   1.000
_cell.length_c   1.000
_cell.angle_alpha   90.00
_cell.angle_beta   90.00
_cell.angle_gamma   90.00
#
_symmetry.space_group_name_H-M   'P 1'
#
loop_
_entity.id
_entity.type
_entity.pdbx_description
1 polymer ?
#
loop_
_entity_poly.entity_id
_entity_poly.type
_entity_poly.pdbx_seq_one_letter_code
_entity_poly.pdbx_strand_id
1 'polypeptide(L)'
;MKQLFFKIAAFSIFSFLVMVSETPSYLKIIFISAMLFFFLPFGNDLFTKERMWRKFIAAVSGTVVFTVLILFVPVLLSGYLTNFNGFLGSGDPFGYSILVFSITLFYFLVYGLPASLLSDWLSARYPHRMAAAGFVHFGFGVLLIGELWVLPVISAIIFWMIDELLQRRTAKELVEI
;
A
#
# COMPACT_ATOMS: atom_id res chain seq x y z
N MET A 1 4.78 20.98 14.53
CA MET A 1 3.33 20.87 14.79
C MET A 1 2.53 20.33 13.59
N LYS A 2 2.58 20.91 12.37
CA LYS A 2 1.80 20.43 11.21
C LYS A 2 1.96 18.93 10.88
N GLN A 3 3.18 18.41 10.95
CA GLN A 3 3.43 16.98 10.69
C GLN A 3 2.90 16.04 11.78
N LEU A 4 2.85 16.50 13.05
CA LEU A 4 2.28 15.73 14.14
C LEU A 4 0.76 15.59 13.95
N PHE A 5 0.07 16.66 13.54
CA PHE A 5 -1.35 16.59 13.20
C PHE A 5 -1.62 15.64 12.04
N PHE A 6 -0.79 15.65 11.00
CA PHE A 6 -0.92 14.68 9.89
C PHE A 6 -0.74 13.23 10.36
N LYS A 7 0.28 12.95 11.19
CA LYS A 7 0.51 11.63 11.78
C LYS A 7 -0.67 11.17 12.64
N ILE A 8 -1.18 12.05 13.51
CA ILE A 8 -2.37 11.76 14.34
C ILE A 8 -3.59 11.50 13.46
N ALA A 9 -3.84 12.32 12.45
CA ALA A 9 -4.98 12.13 11.55
C ALA A 9 -4.88 10.81 10.78
N ALA A 10 -3.73 10.50 10.19
CA ALA A 10 -3.49 9.23 9.49
C ALA A 10 -3.68 8.03 10.43
N PHE A 11 -3.12 8.10 11.64
CA PHE A 11 -3.29 7.05 12.65
C PHE A 11 -4.74 6.86 13.07
N SER A 12 -5.47 7.95 13.37
CA SER A 12 -6.85 7.89 13.82
C SER A 12 -7.77 7.35 12.74
N ILE A 13 -7.62 7.81 11.49
CA ILE A 13 -8.38 7.30 10.35
C ILE A 13 -8.09 5.82 10.13
N PHE A 14 -6.82 5.42 10.12
CA PHE A 14 -6.44 4.03 9.96
C PHE A 14 -7.01 3.14 11.05
N SER A 15 -6.84 3.54 12.32
CA SER A 15 -7.31 2.77 13.46
C SER A 15 -8.82 2.63 13.45
N PHE A 16 -9.55 3.68 13.07
CA PHE A 16 -11.00 3.63 12.90
C PHE A 16 -11.41 2.61 11.82
N LEU A 17 -10.77 2.63 10.65
CA LEU A 17 -11.08 1.68 9.57
C LEU A 17 -10.85 0.23 9.97
N VAL A 18 -9.71 -0.03 10.62
CA VAL A 18 -9.37 -1.38 11.12
C VAL A 18 -10.34 -1.81 12.22
N MET A 19 -10.82 -0.89 13.04
CA MET A 19 -11.80 -1.23 14.08
C MET A 19 -13.18 -1.59 13.50
N VAL A 20 -13.61 -0.89 12.45
CA VAL A 20 -14.92 -1.11 11.78
C VAL A 20 -14.88 -2.27 10.78
N SER A 21 -13.70 -2.69 10.31
CA SER A 21 -13.58 -3.82 9.39
C SER A 21 -13.96 -5.16 10.03
N GLU A 22 -14.34 -6.15 9.21
CA GLU A 22 -14.63 -7.53 9.66
C GLU A 22 -13.36 -8.36 9.93
N THR A 23 -12.19 -7.73 9.96
CA THR A 23 -10.91 -8.41 10.13
C THR A 23 -10.83 -9.09 11.52
N PRO A 24 -10.26 -10.30 11.66
CA PRO A 24 -10.10 -10.94 12.96
C PRO A 24 -9.41 -10.05 14.02
N SER A 25 -9.87 -10.13 15.28
CA SER A 25 -9.43 -9.23 16.36
C SER A 25 -7.91 -9.21 16.59
N TYR A 26 -7.23 -10.35 16.42
CA TYR A 26 -5.77 -10.42 16.57
C TYR A 26 -5.04 -9.66 15.45
N LEU A 27 -5.56 -9.65 14.21
CA LEU A 27 -5.01 -8.85 13.12
C LEU A 27 -5.27 -7.35 13.33
N LYS A 28 -6.42 -6.97 13.89
CA LYS A 28 -6.70 -5.57 14.26
C LYS A 28 -5.65 -5.04 15.23
N ILE A 29 -5.31 -5.82 16.26
CA ILE A 29 -4.27 -5.48 17.24
C ILE A 29 -2.92 -5.30 16.54
N ILE A 30 -2.53 -6.22 15.66
CA ILE A 30 -1.27 -6.14 14.92
C ILE A 30 -1.21 -4.89 14.04
N PHE A 31 -2.27 -4.58 13.30
CA PHE A 31 -2.31 -3.39 12.44
C PHE A 31 -2.26 -2.08 13.20
N ILE A 32 -3.05 -1.95 14.26
CA ILE A 32 -3.04 -0.75 15.10
C ILE A 32 -1.66 -0.59 15.75
N SER A 33 -1.07 -1.68 16.26
CA SER A 33 0.29 -1.68 16.82
C SER A 33 1.33 -1.28 15.77
N ALA A 34 1.16 -1.75 14.53
CA ALA A 34 2.02 -1.38 13.42
C ALA A 34 1.88 0.10 13.04
N MET A 35 0.69 0.69 13.14
CA MET A 35 0.52 2.13 12.94
C MET A 35 0.99 2.99 14.11
N LEU A 36 1.14 2.45 15.32
CA LEU A 36 1.80 3.19 16.40
C LEU A 36 3.25 3.54 16.05
N PHE A 37 3.90 2.79 15.14
CA PHE A 37 5.21 3.17 14.60
C PHE A 37 5.19 4.52 13.88
N PHE A 38 4.03 4.99 13.41
CA PHE A 38 3.89 6.31 12.77
C PHE A 38 4.07 7.48 13.75
N PHE A 39 3.91 7.22 15.05
CA PHE A 39 4.23 8.15 16.12
C PHE A 39 5.69 8.14 16.54
N LEU A 40 6.52 7.24 15.99
CA LEU A 40 7.95 7.35 16.20
C LEU A 40 8.46 8.72 15.70
N PRO A 41 9.51 9.26 16.33
CA PRO A 41 10.13 10.52 15.94
C PRO A 41 10.93 10.34 14.65
N PHE A 42 10.23 10.04 13.56
CA PHE A 42 10.75 10.15 12.21
C PHE A 42 11.29 11.56 12.00
N GLY A 43 12.53 11.67 11.53
CA GLY A 43 13.11 12.94 11.16
C GLY A 43 12.35 13.58 10.01
N ASN A 44 12.45 14.91 9.90
CA ASN A 44 11.80 15.68 8.84
C ASN A 44 12.30 15.29 7.44
N ASP A 45 13.45 14.63 7.35
CA ASP A 45 14.07 14.07 6.15
C ASP A 45 13.23 12.94 5.50
N LEU A 46 12.34 12.31 6.26
CA LEU A 46 11.40 11.30 5.75
C LEU A 46 10.15 11.91 5.11
N PHE A 47 9.87 13.20 5.35
CA PHE A 47 8.68 13.89 4.86
C PHE A 47 9.01 14.98 3.82
N THR A 48 10.11 14.84 3.08
CA THR A 48 10.45 15.77 2.00
C THR A 48 9.42 15.69 0.87
N LYS A 49 9.19 16.83 0.20
CA LYS A 49 8.20 16.93 -0.90
C LYS A 49 8.46 15.89 -1.99
N GLU A 50 9.72 15.74 -2.41
CA GLU A 50 10.14 14.77 -3.43
C GLU A 50 9.86 13.33 -3.01
N ARG A 51 10.19 12.97 -1.76
CA ARG A 51 9.97 11.61 -1.23
C ARG A 51 8.47 11.29 -1.12
N MET A 52 7.69 12.23 -0.58
CA MET A 52 6.24 12.06 -0.47
C MET A 52 5.56 11.95 -1.83
N TRP A 53 6.01 12.73 -2.82
CA TRP A 53 5.52 12.67 -4.19
C TRP A 53 5.82 11.32 -4.84
N ARG A 54 7.04 10.81 -4.69
CA ARG A 54 7.41 9.48 -5.17
C ARG A 54 6.53 8.38 -4.60
N LYS A 55 6.30 8.39 -3.28
CA LYS A 55 5.46 7.40 -2.59
C LYS A 55 3.99 7.51 -2.99
N PHE A 56 3.49 8.72 -3.26
CA PHE A 56 2.17 8.93 -3.82
C PHE A 56 2.03 8.31 -5.22
N ILE A 57 3.02 8.52 -6.11
CA ILE A 57 3.04 7.87 -7.43
C ILE A 57 3.02 6.35 -7.28
N ALA A 58 3.88 5.80 -6.42
CA ALA A 58 3.92 4.36 -6.17
C ALA A 58 2.56 3.83 -5.65
N ALA A 59 1.86 4.59 -4.80
CA ALA A 59 0.53 4.23 -4.29
C ALA A 59 -0.51 4.19 -5.40
N VAL A 60 -0.54 5.21 -6.27
CA VAL A 60 -1.45 5.27 -7.43
C VAL A 60 -1.15 4.13 -8.40
N SER A 61 0.12 3.89 -8.73
CA SER A 61 0.50 2.80 -9.63
C SER A 61 0.17 1.42 -9.05
N GLY A 62 0.45 1.20 -7.76
CA GLY A 62 0.07 -0.02 -7.04
C GLY A 62 -1.44 -0.25 -7.04
N THR A 63 -2.21 0.83 -6.91
CA THR A 63 -3.68 0.80 -6.98
C THR A 63 -4.18 0.36 -8.34
N VAL A 64 -3.66 0.94 -9.43
CA VAL A 64 -4.03 0.56 -10.79
C VAL A 64 -3.78 -0.93 -11.00
N VAL A 65 -2.59 -1.40 -10.62
CA VAL A 65 -2.22 -2.80 -10.78
C VAL A 65 -3.11 -3.73 -9.94
N PHE A 66 -3.33 -3.42 -8.67
CA PHE A 66 -4.19 -4.24 -7.81
C PHE A 66 -5.63 -4.28 -8.32
N THR A 67 -6.16 -3.16 -8.80
CA THR A 67 -7.51 -3.07 -9.39
C THR A 67 -7.61 -3.99 -10.61
N VAL A 68 -6.64 -3.95 -11.52
CA VAL A 68 -6.59 -4.85 -12.68
C VAL A 68 -6.50 -6.31 -12.22
N LEU A 69 -5.65 -6.62 -11.25
CA LEU A 69 -5.52 -7.99 -10.75
C LEU A 69 -6.83 -8.50 -10.13
N ILE A 70 -7.50 -7.71 -9.30
CA ILE A 70 -8.79 -8.10 -8.71
C ILE A 70 -9.87 -8.34 -9.77
N LEU A 71 -9.92 -7.51 -10.82
CA LEU A 71 -10.95 -7.62 -11.83
C LEU A 71 -10.70 -8.79 -12.80
N PHE A 72 -9.44 -9.10 -13.11
CA PHE A 72 -9.09 -10.05 -14.17
C PHE A 72 -8.57 -11.42 -13.66
N VAL A 73 -7.94 -11.50 -12.49
CA VAL A 73 -7.39 -12.77 -11.97
C VAL A 73 -8.48 -13.81 -11.69
N PRO A 74 -9.64 -13.48 -11.07
CA PRO A 74 -10.72 -14.45 -10.87
C PRO A 74 -11.26 -15.02 -12.19
N VAL A 75 -11.27 -14.22 -13.26
CA VAL A 75 -11.68 -14.64 -14.61
C VAL A 75 -10.69 -15.63 -15.20
N LEU A 76 -9.39 -15.35 -15.05
CA LEU A 76 -8.31 -16.22 -15.52
C LEU A 76 -8.27 -17.56 -14.76
N LEU A 77 -8.44 -17.53 -13.43
CA LEU A 77 -8.33 -18.72 -12.58
C LEU A 77 -9.57 -19.61 -12.63
N SER A 78 -10.77 -19.03 -12.77
CA SER A 78 -11.99 -19.82 -12.82
C SER A 78 -12.23 -20.48 -14.18
N GLY A 79 -11.55 -20.06 -15.26
CA GLY A 79 -11.74 -20.58 -16.61
C GLY A 79 -13.13 -20.34 -17.20
N TYR A 80 -14.04 -19.74 -16.42
CA TYR A 80 -15.43 -19.52 -16.73
C TYR A 80 -15.62 -18.06 -17.15
N LEU A 81 -15.70 -17.83 -18.46
CA LEU A 81 -16.13 -16.55 -19.07
C LEU A 81 -17.52 -16.09 -18.56
N THR A 82 -18.30 -16.97 -17.94
CA THR A 82 -19.59 -16.66 -17.32
C THR A 82 -19.50 -15.67 -16.16
N ASN A 83 -18.41 -15.66 -15.36
CA ASN A 83 -18.23 -14.66 -14.30
C ASN A 83 -17.88 -13.27 -14.87
N PHE A 84 -17.11 -13.22 -15.95
CA PHE A 84 -16.81 -11.96 -16.65
C PHE A 84 -18.04 -11.42 -17.39
N ASN A 85 -18.84 -12.29 -18.00
CA ASN A 85 -20.13 -11.91 -18.59
C ASN A 85 -21.17 -11.53 -17.53
N GLY A 86 -21.11 -12.11 -16.33
CA GLY A 86 -21.91 -11.69 -15.17
C GLY A 86 -21.50 -10.31 -14.64
N PHE A 87 -20.20 -10.01 -14.61
CA PHE A 87 -19.65 -8.69 -14.29
C PHE A 87 -20.00 -7.62 -15.34
N LEU A 88 -19.90 -7.94 -16.64
CA LEU A 88 -20.34 -7.05 -17.71
C LEU A 88 -21.87 -6.92 -17.78
N GLY A 89 -22.59 -7.97 -17.38
CA GLY A 89 -24.04 -8.06 -17.37
C GLY A 89 -24.72 -7.49 -16.13
N SER A 90 -23.96 -7.13 -15.07
CA SER A 90 -24.51 -6.57 -13.82
C SER A 90 -24.93 -5.09 -13.93
N GLY A 91 -24.98 -4.54 -15.16
CA GLY A 91 -25.54 -3.24 -15.47
C GLY A 91 -24.58 -2.05 -15.33
N ASP A 92 -23.56 -2.13 -14.47
CA ASP A 92 -22.56 -1.05 -14.30
C ASP A 92 -21.14 -1.56 -13.94
N PRO A 93 -20.43 -2.20 -14.89
CA PRO A 93 -19.05 -2.62 -14.70
C PRO A 93 -18.08 -1.44 -14.50
N PHE A 94 -18.42 -0.26 -15.01
CA PHE A 94 -17.58 0.94 -14.87
C PHE A 94 -17.64 1.50 -13.45
N GLY A 95 -18.84 1.65 -12.88
CA GLY A 95 -19.04 2.08 -11.49
C GLY A 95 -18.41 1.11 -10.49
N TYR A 96 -18.53 -0.20 -10.71
CA TYR A 96 -17.83 -1.18 -9.88
C TYR A 96 -16.30 -1.04 -9.97
N SER A 97 -15.75 -0.83 -11.17
CA SER A 97 -14.30 -0.63 -11.35
C SER A 97 -13.80 0.63 -10.64
N ILE A 98 -14.57 1.73 -10.71
CA ILE A 98 -14.27 2.98 -9.97
C ILE A 98 -14.34 2.75 -8.47
N LEU A 99 -15.33 2.01 -7.98
CA LEU A 99 -15.47 1.70 -6.56
C LEU A 99 -14.26 0.90 -6.06
N VAL A 100 -13.89 -0.18 -6.76
CA VAL A 100 -12.72 -0.99 -6.44
C VAL A 100 -11.44 -0.15 -6.46
N PHE A 101 -11.25 0.65 -7.50
CA PHE A 101 -10.12 1.57 -7.60
C PHE A 101 -10.06 2.55 -6.43
N SER A 102 -11.19 3.16 -6.07
CA SER A 102 -11.25 4.18 -5.01
C SER A 102 -10.96 3.59 -3.63
N ILE A 103 -11.55 2.44 -3.33
CA ILE A 103 -11.30 1.70 -2.08
C ILE A 103 -9.82 1.28 -2.02
N THR A 104 -9.29 0.74 -3.11
CA THR A 104 -7.89 0.31 -3.19
C THR A 104 -6.94 1.50 -3.01
N LEU A 105 -7.20 2.62 -3.70
CA LEU A 105 -6.39 3.83 -3.59
C LEU A 105 -6.32 4.31 -2.15
N PHE A 106 -7.47 4.33 -1.49
CA PHE A 106 -7.57 4.69 -0.10
C PHE A 106 -6.74 3.75 0.79
N TYR A 107 -6.80 2.43 0.60
CA TYR A 107 -5.92 1.50 1.33
C TYR A 107 -4.43 1.75 1.07
N PHE A 108 -4.02 1.96 -0.18
CA PHE A 108 -2.62 2.25 -0.51
C PHE A 108 -2.13 3.57 0.12
N LEU A 109 -2.98 4.59 0.23
CA LEU A 109 -2.62 5.86 0.85
C LEU A 109 -2.62 5.81 2.37
N VAL A 110 -3.62 5.17 2.98
CA VAL A 110 -3.79 5.13 4.44
C VAL A 110 -2.88 4.07 5.07
N TYR A 111 -2.55 3.00 4.35
CA TYR A 111 -1.70 1.93 4.86
C TYR A 111 -0.37 1.77 4.10
N GLY A 112 -0.43 1.71 2.77
CA GLY A 112 0.75 1.48 1.94
C GLY A 112 1.81 2.57 2.10
N LEU A 113 1.38 3.83 2.16
CA LEU A 113 2.27 4.97 2.35
C LEU A 113 2.93 4.95 3.74
N PRO A 114 2.19 4.72 4.85
CA PRO A 114 2.83 4.53 6.15
C PRO A 114 3.81 3.36 6.23
N ALA A 115 3.44 2.19 5.71
CA ALA A 115 4.33 1.03 5.65
C ALA A 115 5.59 1.31 4.82
N SER A 116 5.45 2.06 3.72
CA SER A 116 6.56 2.50 2.87
C SER A 116 7.51 3.47 3.57
N LEU A 117 7.00 4.37 4.43
CA LEU A 117 7.86 5.25 5.23
C LEU A 117 8.58 4.50 6.36
N LEU A 118 7.92 3.50 6.95
CA LEU A 118 8.54 2.60 7.92
C LEU A 118 9.67 1.79 7.27
N SER A 119 9.42 1.26 6.07
CA SER A 119 10.39 0.58 5.22
C SER A 119 11.63 1.45 4.97
N ASP A 120 11.45 2.73 4.58
CA ASP A 120 12.55 3.68 4.41
C ASP A 120 13.33 3.93 5.71
N TRP A 121 12.62 4.12 6.82
CA TRP A 121 13.23 4.40 8.12
C TRP A 121 14.08 3.22 8.62
N LEU A 122 13.58 2.00 8.43
CA LEU A 122 14.29 0.77 8.77
C LEU A 122 15.49 0.60 7.84
N SER A 123 15.28 0.74 6.53
CA SER A 123 16.31 0.66 5.51
C SER A 123 17.48 1.62 5.70
N ALA A 124 17.24 2.80 6.27
CA ALA A 124 18.30 3.76 6.59
C ALA A 124 19.20 3.32 7.76
N ARG A 125 18.76 2.36 8.58
CA ARG A 125 19.46 1.89 9.79
C ARG A 125 20.10 0.52 9.64
N TYR A 126 19.78 -0.21 8.58
CA TYR A 126 20.30 -1.56 8.34
C TYR A 126 21.08 -1.64 7.03
N PRO A 127 22.19 -2.40 7.00
CA PRO A 127 23.02 -2.54 5.79
C PRO A 127 22.29 -3.24 4.64
N HIS A 128 21.34 -4.13 4.95
CA HIS A 128 20.52 -4.84 3.96
C HIS A 128 19.20 -4.13 3.69
N ARG A 129 19.29 -2.88 3.26
CA ARG A 129 18.13 -2.01 2.95
C ARG A 129 17.04 -2.70 2.12
N MET A 130 17.39 -3.39 1.04
CA MET A 130 16.38 -4.06 0.20
C MET A 130 15.65 -5.20 0.93
N ALA A 131 16.35 -5.95 1.77
CA ALA A 131 15.75 -7.02 2.57
C ALA A 131 14.84 -6.45 3.67
N ALA A 132 15.26 -5.37 4.33
CA ALA A 132 14.46 -4.68 5.33
C ALA A 132 13.17 -4.09 4.72
N ALA A 133 13.28 -3.47 3.54
CA ALA A 133 12.13 -2.93 2.82
C ALA A 133 11.17 -4.03 2.35
N GLY A 134 11.71 -5.10 1.76
CA GLY A 134 10.95 -6.28 1.37
C GLY A 134 10.23 -6.90 2.56
N PHE A 135 10.88 -7.07 3.71
CA PHE A 135 10.27 -7.63 4.92
C PHE A 135 9.06 -6.83 5.40
N VAL A 136 9.14 -5.50 5.38
CA VAL A 136 8.00 -4.65 5.77
C VAL A 136 6.86 -4.81 4.76
N HIS A 137 7.11 -4.73 3.46
CA HIS A 137 6.06 -4.82 2.45
C HIS A 137 5.44 -6.23 2.35
N PHE A 138 6.24 -7.29 2.44
CA PHE A 138 5.76 -8.66 2.49
C PHE A 138 5.04 -8.98 3.79
N GLY A 139 5.62 -8.62 4.94
CA GLY A 139 5.01 -8.87 6.25
C GLY A 139 3.64 -8.20 6.35
N PHE A 140 3.55 -6.93 5.96
CA PHE A 140 2.29 -6.19 5.95
C PHE A 140 1.32 -6.74 4.89
N GLY A 141 1.80 -7.13 3.70
CA GLY A 141 0.99 -7.76 2.66
C GLY A 141 0.38 -9.11 3.06
N VAL A 142 1.14 -9.98 3.71
CA VAL A 142 0.68 -11.29 4.21
C VAL A 142 -0.33 -11.13 5.33
N LEU A 143 -0.14 -10.13 6.20
CA LEU A 143 -1.04 -9.91 7.33
C LEU A 143 -2.40 -9.33 6.91
N LEU A 144 -2.45 -8.51 5.85
CA LEU A 144 -3.59 -7.68 5.45
C LEU A 144 -4.88 -8.45 5.10
N ILE A 145 -4.79 -9.63 4.49
CA ILE A 145 -5.97 -10.34 4.04
C ILE A 145 -5.73 -11.84 4.20
N GLY A 146 -6.64 -12.55 4.88
CA GLY A 146 -6.55 -13.99 5.13
C GLY A 146 -6.48 -14.83 3.84
N GLU A 147 -7.61 -15.28 3.30
CA GLU A 147 -7.61 -16.21 2.14
C GLU A 147 -7.15 -15.58 0.81
N LEU A 148 -7.18 -14.25 0.69
CA LEU A 148 -6.74 -13.52 -0.51
C LEU A 148 -5.35 -12.86 -0.37
N TRP A 149 -4.54 -13.29 0.59
CA TRP A 149 -3.20 -12.76 0.92
C TRP A 149 -2.28 -12.57 -0.30
N VAL A 150 -2.45 -13.38 -1.34
CA VAL A 150 -1.62 -13.35 -2.55
C VAL A 150 -1.73 -12.00 -3.30
N LEU A 151 -2.93 -11.43 -3.41
CA LEU A 151 -3.13 -10.19 -4.17
C LEU A 151 -2.48 -8.97 -3.47
N PRO A 152 -2.68 -8.73 -2.15
CA PRO A 152 -1.97 -7.69 -1.43
C PRO A 152 -0.47 -7.89 -1.43
N VAL A 153 0.02 -9.13 -1.34
CA VAL A 153 1.46 -9.41 -1.42
C VAL A 153 2.02 -9.03 -2.79
N ILE A 154 1.39 -9.46 -3.89
CA ILE A 154 1.81 -9.07 -5.25
C ILE A 154 1.83 -7.56 -5.39
N SER A 155 0.81 -6.87 -4.92
CA SER A 155 0.75 -5.41 -5.05
C SER A 155 1.68 -4.67 -4.10
N ALA A 156 2.00 -5.24 -2.93
CA ALA A 156 3.05 -4.73 -2.06
C ALA A 156 4.43 -4.87 -2.69
N ILE A 157 4.71 -5.99 -3.38
CA ILE A 157 5.95 -6.20 -4.16
C ILE A 157 6.03 -5.17 -5.29
N ILE A 158 4.96 -4.98 -6.05
CA ILE A 158 4.93 -4.06 -7.19
C ILE A 158 5.08 -2.62 -6.71
N PHE A 159 4.37 -2.23 -5.65
CA PHE A 159 4.53 -0.93 -5.00
C PHE A 159 5.99 -0.70 -4.59
N TRP A 160 6.59 -1.67 -3.90
CA TRP A 160 7.98 -1.60 -3.45
C TRP A 160 8.94 -1.46 -4.64
N MET A 161 8.74 -2.25 -5.69
CA MET A 161 9.56 -2.21 -6.90
C MET A 161 9.46 -0.84 -7.59
N ILE A 162 8.26 -0.27 -7.69
CA ILE A 162 8.05 1.06 -8.29
C ILE A 162 8.71 2.15 -7.44
N ASP A 163 8.52 2.15 -6.12
CA ASP A 163 9.15 3.15 -5.22
C ASP A 163 10.69 3.09 -5.32
N GLU A 164 11.25 1.88 -5.35
CA GLU A 164 12.70 1.68 -5.48
C GLU A 164 13.23 2.10 -6.86
N LEU A 165 12.52 1.79 -7.95
CA LEU A 165 12.89 2.24 -9.30
C LEU A 165 12.87 3.76 -9.40
N LEU A 166 11.84 4.41 -8.87
CA LEU A 166 11.73 5.87 -8.85
C LEU A 166 12.85 6.49 -8.00
N GLN A 167 13.19 5.89 -6.85
CA GLN A 167 14.25 6.41 -6.00
C GLN A 167 15.62 6.33 -6.67
N ARG A 168 15.91 5.23 -7.38
CA ARG A 168 17.16 5.08 -8.14
C ARG A 168 17.28 6.09 -9.27
N ARG A 169 16.18 6.44 -9.93
CA ARG A 169 16.17 7.49 -10.98
C ARG A 169 16.51 8.85 -10.39
N THR A 170 15.82 9.27 -9.32
CA THR A 170 16.11 10.54 -8.65
C THR A 170 17.54 10.62 -8.13
N ALA A 171 18.09 9.52 -7.60
CA ALA A 171 19.47 9.48 -7.14
C ALA A 171 20.50 9.63 -8.28
N LYS A 172 20.22 9.08 -9.47
CA LYS A 172 21.08 9.26 -10.65
C LYS A 172 21.04 10.68 -11.20
N GLU A 173 19.85 11.27 -11.30
CA GLU A 173 19.66 12.64 -11.78
C GLU A 173 20.41 13.67 -10.92
N LEU A 174 20.52 13.44 -9.60
CA LEU A 174 21.28 14.30 -8.69
C LEU A 174 22.81 14.15 -8.81
N VAL A 175 23.32 13.08 -9.42
CA VAL A 175 24.76 12.84 -9.62
C VAL A 175 25.24 13.38 -10.98
N GLU A 176 24.32 13.57 -11.93
CA GLU A 176 24.61 14.11 -13.27
C GLU A 176 24.48 15.65 -13.35
N ILE A 177 24.18 16.33 -12.24
CA ILE A 177 24.15 17.80 -12.09
C ILE A 177 25.38 18.26 -11.31
#